data_AF-A0A316T5Z8-F1
#
_entry.id   AF-A0A316T5Z8-F1
#
_cell.length_a   1.000
_cell.length_b   1.000
_cell.length_c   1.000
_cell.angle_alpha   90.00
_cell.angle_beta   90.00
_cell.angle_gamma   90.00
#
_symmetry.space_group_name_H-M   'P 1'
#
loop_
_entity.id
_entity.type
_entity.pdbx_description
1 polymer ?
#
loop_
_entity_poly.entity_id
_entity_poly.type
_entity_poly.pdbx_seq_one_letter_code
_entity_poly.pdbx_strand_id
1 'polypeptide(L)'
;SMFQLGKILVLSLVAGFGTASIAANAVSNTIANFQILPGMAIGLATITVVSRCVGAGDYEQVRFYTRKLLRITYLSMILINIIIDLGLPLILWIYNLTPETGMITKQLILYHSICCVTIWPFSFTLPNALRASNDVRFCMVTSIVSMWVWRIAFSFVLAQFLHLGVFGVWVAMTIDWLFRAICFVIRYRGSRWQLKSN
;
A
#
# COMPACT_ATOMS: atom_id res chain seq x y z
N SER A 1 -11.87 9.64 -9.13
CA SER A 1 -10.65 9.31 -9.90
C SER A 1 -10.68 7.83 -10.27
N MET A 2 -9.99 7.41 -11.35
CA MET A 2 -9.96 6.01 -11.82
C MET A 2 -9.58 5.00 -10.72
N PHE A 3 -8.73 5.41 -9.79
CA PHE A 3 -8.35 4.59 -8.62
C PHE A 3 -9.54 4.23 -7.71
N GLN A 4 -10.49 5.16 -7.52
CA GLN A 4 -11.69 4.90 -6.70
C GLN A 4 -12.68 3.98 -7.41
N LEU A 5 -12.81 4.10 -8.73
CA LEU A 5 -13.62 3.16 -9.53
C LEU A 5 -13.08 1.74 -9.43
N GLY A 6 -11.76 1.57 -9.52
CA GLY A 6 -11.13 0.26 -9.32
C GLY A 6 -11.39 -0.33 -7.94
N LYS A 7 -11.37 0.50 -6.88
CA LYS A 7 -11.74 0.06 -5.52
C LYS A 7 -13.19 -0.40 -5.41
N ILE A 8 -14.12 0.30 -6.05
CA ILE A 8 -15.54 -0.08 -6.06
C ILE A 8 -15.71 -1.45 -6.73
N LEU A 9 -15.07 -1.69 -7.88
CA LEU A 9 -15.15 -2.98 -8.57
C LEU A 9 -14.64 -4.14 -7.72
N VAL A 10 -13.50 -3.96 -7.04
CA VAL A 10 -12.95 -4.96 -6.12
C VAL A 10 -13.88 -5.19 -4.93
N LEU A 11 -14.47 -4.14 -4.38
CA LEU A 11 -15.43 -4.25 -3.28
C LEU A 11 -16.70 -5.02 -3.69
N SER A 12 -17.22 -4.76 -4.89
CA SER A 12 -18.35 -5.51 -5.46
C SER A 12 -18.05 -7.00 -5.58
N LEU A 13 -16.82 -7.37 -5.91
CA LEU A 13 -16.40 -8.77 -5.96
C LEU A 13 -16.35 -9.41 -4.56
N VAL A 14 -15.88 -8.69 -3.54
CA VAL A 14 -15.91 -9.16 -2.14
C VAL A 14 -17.34 -9.38 -1.64
N ALA A 15 -18.30 -8.56 -2.09
CA ALA A 15 -19.71 -8.71 -1.74
C ALA A 15 -20.31 -10.06 -2.20
N GLY A 16 -19.68 -10.76 -3.14
CA GLY A 16 -20.09 -12.08 -3.60
C GLY A 16 -19.62 -13.26 -2.73
N PHE A 17 -18.75 -13.05 -1.73
CA PHE A 17 -18.10 -14.15 -0.98
C PHE A 17 -18.76 -14.48 0.37
N GLY A 18 -20.01 -14.04 0.59
CA GLY A 18 -20.76 -14.29 1.81
C GLY A 18 -20.53 -13.23 2.90
N THR A 19 -21.46 -13.21 3.87
CA THR A 19 -21.54 -12.18 4.92
C THR A 19 -20.31 -12.15 5.83
N ALA A 20 -19.76 -13.32 6.19
CA ALA A 20 -18.54 -13.44 6.98
C ALA A 20 -17.33 -12.80 6.27
N SER A 21 -17.15 -13.06 4.97
CA SER A 21 -16.08 -12.46 4.16
C SER A 21 -16.21 -10.94 4.05
N ILE A 22 -17.43 -10.43 3.89
CA ILE A 22 -17.69 -8.97 3.81
C ILE A 22 -17.34 -8.30 5.13
N ALA A 23 -17.82 -8.85 6.25
CA ALA A 23 -17.54 -8.32 7.58
C ALA A 23 -16.04 -8.37 7.89
N ALA A 24 -15.38 -9.50 7.61
CA ALA A 24 -13.95 -9.66 7.79
C ALA A 24 -13.16 -8.66 6.95
N ASN A 25 -13.53 -8.45 5.69
CA ASN A 25 -12.88 -7.47 4.82
C ASN A 25 -13.04 -6.05 5.36
N ALA A 26 -14.23 -5.67 5.82
CA ALA A 26 -14.48 -4.33 6.36
C ALA A 26 -13.62 -4.06 7.60
N VAL A 27 -13.64 -4.97 8.58
CA VAL A 27 -12.81 -4.86 9.79
C VAL A 27 -11.33 -4.88 9.43
N SER A 28 -10.93 -5.77 8.52
CA SER A 28 -9.53 -5.87 8.11
C SER A 28 -9.03 -4.61 7.43
N ASN A 29 -9.84 -3.96 6.58
CA ASN A 29 -9.45 -2.68 5.96
C ASN A 29 -9.27 -1.57 6.99
N THR A 30 -10.11 -1.54 8.03
CA THR A 30 -9.95 -0.59 9.14
C THR A 30 -8.61 -0.80 9.85
N ILE A 31 -8.30 -2.03 10.26
CA ILE A 31 -7.05 -2.37 10.94
C ILE A 31 -5.83 -2.13 10.02
N ALA A 32 -5.93 -2.50 8.74
CA ALA A 32 -4.89 -2.30 7.75
C ALA A 32 -4.53 -0.81 7.54
N ASN A 33 -5.51 0.09 7.66
CA ASN A 33 -5.22 1.53 7.63
C ASN A 33 -4.35 1.98 8.80
N PHE A 34 -4.53 1.40 9.99
CA PHE A 34 -3.64 1.67 11.13
C PHE A 34 -2.23 1.10 10.89
N GLN A 35 -2.11 -0.07 10.26
CA GLN A 35 -0.81 -0.68 9.93
C GLN A 35 0.03 0.19 8.98
N ILE A 36 -0.59 0.93 8.06
CA ILE A 36 0.10 1.81 7.10
C ILE A 36 0.13 3.28 7.52
N LEU A 37 -0.54 3.65 8.61
CA LEU A 37 -0.72 5.04 9.04
C LEU A 37 0.61 5.80 9.21
N PRO A 38 1.67 5.23 9.84
CA PRO A 38 2.95 5.94 9.93
C PRO A 38 3.55 6.23 8.56
N GLY A 39 3.46 5.28 7.62
CA GLY A 39 3.94 5.45 6.26
C GLY A 39 3.18 6.53 5.49
N MET A 40 1.87 6.66 5.71
CA MET A 40 1.08 7.75 5.13
C MET A 40 1.51 9.11 5.68
N ALA A 41 1.68 9.24 7.00
CA ALA A 41 2.12 10.48 7.64
C ALA A 41 3.52 10.91 7.19
N ILE A 42 4.48 9.99 7.20
CA ILE A 42 5.85 10.25 6.72
C ILE A 42 5.87 10.52 5.21
N GLY A 43 4.95 9.93 4.45
CA GLY A 43 4.75 10.23 3.04
C GLY A 43 4.44 11.70 2.79
N LEU A 44 3.58 12.32 3.60
CA LEU A 44 3.28 13.76 3.52
C LEU A 44 4.52 14.60 3.84
N ALA A 45 5.27 14.24 4.89
CA ALA A 45 6.54 14.90 5.22
C ALA A 45 7.57 14.76 4.09
N THR A 46 7.61 13.60 3.42
CA THR A 46 8.50 13.34 2.27
C THR A 46 8.21 14.30 1.12
N ILE A 47 6.94 14.56 0.81
CA ILE A 47 6.58 15.54 -0.22
C ILE A 47 7.13 16.91 0.14
N THR A 48 6.88 17.39 1.36
CA THR A 48 7.33 18.72 1.81
C THR A 48 8.85 18.88 1.77
N VAL A 49 9.59 17.92 2.34
CA VAL A 49 11.06 17.97 2.40
C VAL A 49 11.66 17.88 1.00
N VAL A 50 11.19 16.94 0.17
CA VAL A 50 11.71 16.77 -1.19
C VAL A 50 11.40 17.98 -2.05
N SER A 51 10.19 18.55 -1.99
CA SER A 51 9.83 19.75 -2.75
C SER A 51 10.74 20.94 -2.41
N ARG A 52 11.14 21.09 -1.14
CA ARG A 52 12.08 22.13 -0.71
C ARG A 52 13.47 21.93 -1.32
N CYS A 53 14.00 20.70 -1.29
CA CYS A 53 15.29 20.38 -1.88
C CYS A 53 15.28 20.55 -3.41
N VAL A 54 14.19 20.12 -4.07
CA VAL A 54 13.99 20.30 -5.52
C VAL A 54 13.95 21.78 -5.88
N GLY A 55 13.20 22.60 -5.13
CA GLY A 55 13.14 24.04 -5.35
C GLY A 55 14.47 24.77 -5.13
N ALA A 56 15.39 24.17 -4.35
CA ALA A 56 16.76 24.67 -4.17
C ALA A 56 17.75 24.10 -5.20
N GLY A 57 17.31 23.22 -6.12
CA GLY A 57 18.19 22.54 -7.07
C GLY A 57 19.11 21.47 -6.46
N ASP A 58 18.97 21.15 -5.17
CA ASP A 58 19.86 20.24 -4.45
C ASP A 58 19.34 18.79 -4.50
N TYR A 59 19.64 18.11 -5.61
CA TYR A 59 19.24 16.72 -5.84
C TYR A 59 20.01 15.70 -5.01
N GLU A 60 21.16 16.06 -4.44
CA GLU A 60 21.87 15.20 -3.50
C GLU A 60 21.09 15.11 -2.19
N GLN A 61 20.61 16.26 -1.68
CA GLN A 61 19.73 16.30 -0.52
C GLN A 61 18.40 15.58 -0.78
N VAL A 62 17.81 15.69 -1.98
CA VAL A 62 16.63 14.89 -2.35
C VAL A 62 16.90 13.40 -2.13
N ARG A 63 18.03 12.89 -2.61
CA ARG A 63 18.39 11.47 -2.43
C ARG A 63 18.66 11.11 -0.97
N PHE A 64 19.35 11.97 -0.24
CA PHE A 64 19.62 11.78 1.18
C PHE A 64 18.34 11.70 2.01
N TYR A 65 17.47 12.71 1.93
CA TYR A 65 16.24 12.77 2.72
C TYR A 65 15.24 11.69 2.32
N THR A 66 15.11 11.37 1.03
CA THR A 66 14.23 10.27 0.59
C THR A 66 14.65 8.95 1.24
N ARG A 67 15.95 8.61 1.22
CA ARG A 67 16.47 7.38 1.87
C ARG A 67 16.27 7.42 3.39
N LYS A 68 16.51 8.56 4.02
CA LYS A 68 16.34 8.73 5.48
C LYS A 68 14.88 8.54 5.89
N LEU A 69 13.95 9.23 5.23
CA LEU A 69 12.52 9.13 5.50
C LEU A 69 11.96 7.74 5.16
N LEU A 70 12.49 7.08 4.13
CA LEU A 70 12.12 5.70 3.83
C LEU A 70 12.55 4.75 4.96
N ARG A 71 13.77 4.89 5.51
CA ARG A 71 14.21 4.10 6.68
C ARG A 71 13.32 4.35 7.91
N ILE A 72 12.98 5.61 8.18
CA ILE A 72 12.06 5.97 9.28
C ILE A 72 10.67 5.36 9.04
N THR A 73 10.21 5.33 7.79
CA THR A 73 8.96 4.65 7.41
C THR A 73 9.02 3.17 7.74
N TYR A 74 10.08 2.46 7.35
CA TYR A 74 10.25 1.05 7.69
C TYR A 74 10.23 0.81 9.20
N LEU A 75 11.04 1.54 9.96
CA LEU A 75 11.13 1.35 11.42
C LEU A 75 9.79 1.63 12.13
N SER A 76 9.11 2.71 11.77
CA SER A 76 7.82 3.05 12.34
C SER A 76 6.71 2.07 11.94
N MET A 77 6.70 1.59 10.69
CA MET A 77 5.76 0.58 10.25
C MET A 77 6.01 -0.77 10.93
N ILE A 78 7.26 -1.21 11.08
CA ILE A 78 7.59 -2.45 11.81
C ILE A 78 7.06 -2.34 13.25
N LEU A 79 7.33 -1.24 13.93
CA LEU A 79 6.89 -1.03 15.31
C LEU A 79 5.36 -1.06 15.43
N ILE A 80 4.63 -0.30 14.60
CA ILE A 80 3.17 -0.26 14.69
C ILE A 80 2.54 -1.62 14.35
N ASN A 81 3.10 -2.35 13.38
CA ASN A 81 2.58 -3.66 12.98
C ASN A 81 2.79 -4.69 14.08
N ILE A 82 3.95 -4.70 14.74
CA ILE A 82 4.18 -5.58 15.91
C ILE A 82 3.16 -5.30 17.01
N ILE A 83 2.90 -4.02 17.32
CA ILE A 83 1.91 -3.64 18.35
C ILE A 83 0.51 -4.12 17.97
N ILE A 84 0.10 -3.93 16.71
CA ILE A 84 -1.21 -4.36 16.21
C ILE A 84 -1.32 -5.88 16.22
N ASP A 85 -0.28 -6.61 15.80
CA ASP A 85 -0.30 -8.07 15.74
C ASP A 85 -0.36 -8.69 17.14
N LEU A 86 0.35 -8.12 18.13
CA LEU A 86 0.24 -8.52 19.54
C LEU A 86 -1.13 -8.18 20.14
N GLY A 87 -1.70 -7.04 19.75
CA GLY A 87 -3.04 -6.60 20.18
C GLY A 87 -4.19 -7.28 19.43
N LEU A 88 -3.92 -8.05 18.38
CA LEU A 88 -4.93 -8.61 17.48
C LEU A 88 -6.00 -9.45 18.20
N PRO A 89 -5.68 -10.31 19.19
CA PRO A 89 -6.71 -11.03 19.94
C PRO A 89 -7.71 -10.11 20.66
N LEU A 90 -7.21 -9.03 21.27
CA LEU A 90 -8.04 -8.03 21.94
C LEU A 90 -8.89 -7.26 20.93
N ILE A 91 -8.32 -6.88 19.78
CA ILE A 91 -9.04 -6.19 18.71
C ILE A 91 -10.21 -7.07 18.22
N LEU A 92 -9.95 -8.35 17.92
CA LEU A 92 -10.98 -9.27 17.45
C LEU A 92 -12.09 -9.48 18.50
N TRP A 93 -11.72 -9.51 19.79
CA TRP A 93 -12.68 -9.57 20.90
C TRP A 93 -13.56 -8.31 20.98
N ILE A 94 -12.98 -7.12 20.85
CA ILE A 94 -13.72 -5.83 20.86
C ILE A 94 -14.72 -5.76 19.70
N TYR A 95 -14.34 -6.22 18.50
CA TYR A 95 -15.24 -6.27 17.35
C TYR A 95 -16.34 -7.35 17.49
N ASN A 96 -16.28 -8.21 18.51
CA ASN A 96 -17.25 -9.26 18.81
C ASN A 96 -17.66 -10.08 17.58
N LEU A 97 -16.64 -10.51 16.81
CA LEU A 97 -16.85 -11.22 15.55
C LEU A 97 -17.26 -12.68 15.78
N THR A 98 -18.03 -13.24 14.85
CA THR A 98 -18.26 -14.69 14.82
C THR A 98 -16.93 -15.43 14.65
N PRO A 99 -16.80 -16.69 15.13
CA PRO A 99 -15.55 -17.45 15.02
C PRO A 99 -15.00 -17.51 13.58
N GLU A 100 -15.89 -17.70 12.60
CA GLU A 100 -15.54 -17.71 11.18
C GLU A 100 -14.97 -16.36 10.70
N THR A 101 -15.69 -15.26 10.97
CA THR A 101 -15.26 -13.90 10.58
C THR A 101 -13.95 -13.52 11.26
N GLY A 102 -13.80 -13.88 12.54
CA GLY A 102 -12.58 -13.63 13.32
C GLY A 102 -11.37 -14.38 12.75
N MET A 103 -11.55 -15.62 12.31
CA MET A 103 -10.49 -16.42 11.70
C MET A 103 -10.03 -15.82 10.37
N ILE A 104 -10.97 -15.45 9.49
CA ILE A 104 -10.66 -14.78 8.21
C ILE A 104 -9.94 -13.45 8.47
N THR A 105 -10.46 -12.62 9.38
CA THR A 105 -9.86 -11.33 9.75
C THR A 105 -8.43 -11.51 10.24
N LYS A 106 -8.20 -12.47 11.14
CA LYS A 106 -6.86 -12.78 11.65
C LYS A 106 -5.89 -13.15 10.52
N GLN A 107 -6.32 -14.01 9.59
CA GLN A 107 -5.52 -14.41 8.44
C GLN A 107 -5.17 -13.22 7.54
N LEU A 108 -6.14 -12.36 7.23
CA LEU A 108 -5.93 -11.18 6.39
C LEU A 108 -4.95 -10.18 7.03
N ILE A 109 -5.09 -9.91 8.34
CA ILE A 109 -4.26 -8.93 9.04
C ILE A 109 -2.82 -9.40 9.21
N LEU A 110 -2.59 -10.66 9.58
CA LEU A 110 -1.23 -11.20 9.70
C LEU A 110 -0.54 -11.25 8.33
N TYR A 111 -1.26 -11.67 7.28
CA TYR A 111 -0.77 -11.62 5.92
C TYR A 111 -0.39 -10.19 5.50
N HIS A 112 -1.28 -9.23 5.75
CA HIS A 112 -1.06 -7.84 5.39
C HIS A 112 0.05 -7.18 6.19
N SER A 113 0.20 -7.51 7.47
CA SER A 113 1.30 -7.01 8.33
C SER A 113 2.66 -7.26 7.67
N ILE A 114 2.90 -8.51 7.27
CA ILE A 114 4.15 -8.91 6.60
C ILE A 114 4.31 -8.22 5.24
N CYS A 115 3.26 -8.22 4.42
CA CYS A 115 3.32 -7.65 3.07
C CYS A 115 3.48 -6.13 3.08
N CYS A 116 2.78 -5.44 4.00
CA CYS A 116 2.82 -3.99 4.06
C CYS A 116 4.18 -3.50 4.57
N VAL A 117 4.75 -4.13 5.61
CA VAL A 117 6.08 -3.79 6.10
C VAL A 117 7.15 -3.99 5.03
N THR A 118 7.05 -5.04 4.21
CA THR A 118 8.09 -5.40 3.22
C THR A 118 7.98 -4.63 1.90
N ILE A 119 6.77 -4.37 1.41
CA ILE A 119 6.54 -3.90 0.03
C ILE A 119 5.96 -2.48 -0.02
N TRP A 120 5.12 -2.11 0.95
CA TRP A 120 4.35 -0.87 0.91
C TRP A 120 5.22 0.40 0.89
N PRO A 121 6.31 0.54 1.69
CA PRO A 121 7.13 1.75 1.70
C PRO A 121 7.70 2.09 0.31
N PHE A 122 8.20 1.10 -0.43
CA PHE A 122 8.67 1.34 -1.81
C PHE A 122 7.54 1.70 -2.77
N SER A 123 6.35 1.15 -2.56
CA SER A 123 5.18 1.33 -3.42
C SER A 123 4.49 2.69 -3.27
N PHE A 124 4.63 3.33 -2.10
CA PHE A 124 3.90 4.54 -1.74
C PHE A 124 4.76 5.70 -1.23
N THR A 125 5.85 5.45 -0.50
CA THR A 125 6.75 6.52 -0.04
C THR A 125 7.67 7.01 -1.14
N LEU A 126 8.23 6.10 -1.94
CA LEU A 126 9.11 6.48 -3.06
C LEU A 126 8.43 7.34 -4.15
N PRO A 127 7.20 7.04 -4.62
CA PRO A 127 6.51 7.91 -5.56
C PRO A 127 6.12 9.27 -4.97
N ASN A 128 6.10 9.47 -3.65
CA ASN A 128 5.94 10.80 -3.07
C ASN A 128 7.15 11.69 -3.39
N ALA A 129 8.36 11.15 -3.27
CA ALA A 129 9.58 11.85 -3.68
C ALA A 129 9.60 12.12 -5.19
N LEU A 130 9.26 11.13 -6.02
CA LEU A 130 9.22 11.30 -7.48
C LEU A 130 8.20 12.36 -7.93
N ARG A 131 7.00 12.39 -7.32
CA ARG A 131 6.00 13.43 -7.59
C ARG A 131 6.48 14.81 -7.16
N ALA A 132 7.13 14.92 -5.99
CA ALA A 132 7.72 16.16 -5.51
C ALA A 132 8.88 16.64 -6.41
N SER A 133 9.57 15.74 -7.11
CA SER A 133 10.57 16.05 -8.13
C SER A 133 9.99 16.19 -9.55
N ASN A 134 8.73 16.57 -9.68
CA ASN A 134 8.06 16.84 -10.96
C ASN A 134 7.89 15.63 -11.92
N ASP A 135 8.13 14.39 -11.45
CA ASP A 135 7.91 13.18 -12.26
C ASP A 135 6.49 12.59 -12.07
N VAL A 136 5.50 13.48 -12.03
CA VAL A 136 4.11 13.13 -11.72
C VAL A 136 3.50 12.21 -12.78
N ARG A 137 3.80 12.45 -14.06
CA ARG A 137 3.27 11.64 -15.18
C ARG A 137 3.66 10.16 -15.05
N PHE A 138 4.91 9.87 -14.73
CA PHE A 138 5.37 8.49 -14.54
C PHE A 138 4.63 7.84 -13.35
N CYS A 139 4.51 8.55 -12.24
CA CYS A 139 3.82 8.05 -11.05
C CYS A 139 2.35 7.75 -11.32
N MET A 140 1.67 8.64 -12.03
CA MET A 140 0.26 8.49 -12.38
C MET A 140 0.01 7.32 -13.33
N VAL A 141 0.76 7.26 -14.45
CA VAL A 141 0.60 6.18 -15.45
C VAL A 141 0.89 4.82 -14.82
N THR A 142 1.99 4.70 -14.07
CA THR A 142 2.34 3.45 -13.37
C THR A 142 1.23 3.01 -12.42
N SER A 143 0.67 3.95 -11.64
CA SER A 143 -0.39 3.62 -10.67
C SER A 143 -1.72 3.25 -11.33
N ILE A 144 -2.05 3.86 -12.48
CA ILE A 144 -3.27 3.51 -13.22
C ILE A 144 -3.10 2.14 -13.85
N VAL A 145 -2.02 1.90 -14.58
CA VAL A 145 -1.76 0.61 -15.23
C VAL A 145 -1.72 -0.51 -14.20
N SER A 146 -1.04 -0.29 -13.06
CA SER A 146 -0.95 -1.33 -12.03
C SER A 146 -2.30 -1.65 -11.39
N MET A 147 -3.14 -0.64 -11.19
CA MET A 147 -4.48 -0.84 -10.65
C MET A 147 -5.35 -1.69 -11.57
N TRP A 148 -5.32 -1.47 -12.88
CA TRP A 148 -6.17 -2.25 -13.78
C TRP A 148 -5.62 -3.65 -14.02
N VAL A 149 -4.32 -3.77 -14.28
CA VAL A 149 -3.69 -5.04 -14.65
C VAL A 149 -3.48 -5.92 -13.43
N TRP A 150 -2.83 -5.41 -12.39
CA TRP A 150 -2.43 -6.24 -11.25
C TRP A 150 -3.51 -6.28 -10.18
N ARG A 151 -4.13 -5.14 -9.82
CA ARG A 151 -5.16 -5.16 -8.79
C ARG A 151 -6.44 -5.83 -9.28
N ILE A 152 -7.06 -5.27 -10.32
CA ILE A 152 -8.39 -5.69 -10.74
C ILE A 152 -8.32 -7.08 -11.39
N ALA A 153 -7.50 -7.27 -12.43
CA ALA A 153 -7.48 -8.55 -13.14
C ALA A 153 -7.08 -9.73 -12.23
N PHE A 154 -6.05 -9.58 -11.39
CA PHE A 154 -5.70 -10.67 -10.45
C PHE A 154 -6.72 -10.84 -9.33
N SER A 155 -7.48 -9.80 -8.94
CA SER A 155 -8.58 -10.01 -7.98
C SER A 155 -9.63 -10.95 -8.57
N PHE A 156 -10.00 -10.80 -9.84
CA PHE A 156 -10.89 -11.75 -10.51
C PHE A 156 -10.25 -13.14 -10.64
N VAL A 157 -9.02 -13.23 -11.12
CA VAL A 157 -8.32 -14.52 -11.30
C VAL A 157 -8.14 -15.26 -9.97
N LEU A 158 -7.55 -14.63 -8.97
CA LEU A 158 -7.24 -15.30 -7.70
C LEU A 158 -8.48 -15.57 -6.86
N ALA A 159 -9.43 -14.63 -6.83
CA ALA A 159 -10.60 -14.79 -5.96
C ALA A 159 -11.65 -15.74 -6.56
N GLN A 160 -11.88 -15.69 -7.88
CA GLN A 160 -12.90 -16.53 -8.55
C GLN A 160 -12.33 -17.83 -9.11
N PHE A 161 -11.23 -17.79 -9.88
CA PHE A 161 -10.72 -19.00 -10.56
C PHE A 161 -9.93 -19.92 -9.62
N LEU A 162 -9.19 -19.36 -8.66
CA LEU A 162 -8.47 -20.17 -7.65
C LEU A 162 -9.26 -20.36 -6.36
N HIS A 163 -10.52 -19.90 -6.31
CA HIS A 163 -11.41 -20.03 -5.16
C HIS A 163 -10.83 -19.52 -3.83
N LEU A 164 -9.92 -18.54 -3.86
CA LEU A 164 -9.31 -17.94 -2.67
C LEU A 164 -10.21 -16.89 -2.00
N GLY A 165 -11.36 -16.55 -2.60
CA GLY A 165 -12.33 -15.60 -2.06
C GLY A 165 -11.70 -14.26 -1.69
N VAL A 166 -12.06 -13.72 -0.51
CA VAL A 166 -11.53 -12.44 -0.02
C VAL A 166 -10.01 -12.44 0.13
N PHE A 167 -9.39 -13.57 0.49
CA PHE A 167 -7.94 -13.67 0.61
C PHE A 167 -7.26 -13.43 -0.74
N GLY A 168 -7.81 -13.97 -1.84
CA GLY A 168 -7.31 -13.74 -3.20
C GLY A 168 -7.26 -12.26 -3.59
N VAL A 169 -8.21 -11.45 -3.12
CA VAL A 169 -8.23 -9.98 -3.33
C VAL A 169 -7.06 -9.30 -2.62
N TRP A 170 -6.72 -9.75 -1.41
CA TRP A 170 -5.59 -9.24 -0.64
C TRP A 170 -4.25 -9.70 -1.24
N VAL A 171 -4.20 -10.88 -1.86
CA VAL A 171 -3.02 -11.30 -2.63
C VAL A 171 -2.84 -10.45 -3.89
N ALA A 172 -3.90 -10.22 -4.67
CA ALA A 172 -3.87 -9.32 -5.83
C ALA A 172 -3.43 -7.90 -5.44
N MET A 173 -3.82 -7.44 -4.25
CA MET A 173 -3.35 -6.20 -3.66
C MET A 173 -1.83 -6.14 -3.52
N THR A 174 -1.26 -7.17 -2.92
CA THR A 174 0.18 -7.25 -2.68
C THR A 174 0.96 -7.36 -3.99
N ILE A 175 0.42 -8.06 -5.01
CA ILE A 175 1.04 -8.14 -6.34
C ILE A 175 1.10 -6.76 -7.00
N ASP A 176 0.01 -5.98 -6.94
CA ASP A 176 0.00 -4.58 -7.41
C ASP A 176 1.06 -3.72 -6.70
N TRP A 177 1.20 -3.87 -5.38
CA TRP A 177 2.24 -3.18 -4.64
C TRP A 177 3.63 -3.60 -5.09
N LEU A 178 3.89 -4.89 -5.22
CA LEU A 178 5.21 -5.41 -5.63
C LEU A 178 5.61 -4.85 -7.00
N PHE A 179 4.68 -4.87 -7.97
CA PHE A 179 4.93 -4.29 -9.29
C PHE A 179 5.26 -2.79 -9.19
N ARG A 180 4.47 -2.02 -8.44
CA ARG A 180 4.71 -0.59 -8.22
C ARG A 180 6.06 -0.32 -7.57
N ALA A 181 6.41 -1.09 -6.54
CA ALA A 181 7.70 -0.99 -5.88
C ALA A 181 8.85 -1.19 -6.87
N ILE A 182 8.79 -2.23 -7.72
CA ILE A 182 9.79 -2.50 -8.75
C ILE A 182 9.91 -1.31 -9.71
N CYS A 183 8.78 -0.83 -10.26
CA CYS A 183 8.78 0.30 -11.19
C CYS A 183 9.35 1.57 -10.57
N PHE A 184 8.95 1.91 -9.34
CA PHE A 184 9.42 3.13 -8.67
C PHE A 184 10.89 3.04 -8.24
N VAL A 185 11.35 1.87 -7.78
CA VAL A 185 12.76 1.66 -7.45
C VAL A 185 13.63 1.80 -8.69
N ILE A 186 13.26 1.16 -9.81
CA ILE A 186 13.99 1.30 -11.08
C ILE A 186 14.00 2.76 -11.52
N ARG A 187 12.84 3.43 -11.49
CA ARG A 187 12.72 4.83 -11.89
C ARG A 187 13.60 5.76 -11.06
N TYR A 188 13.62 5.55 -9.75
CA TYR A 188 14.36 6.36 -8.77
C TYR A 188 15.88 6.15 -8.81
N ARG A 189 16.34 4.93 -9.11
CA ARG A 189 17.77 4.64 -9.30
C ARG A 189 18.35 5.38 -10.50
N GLY A 190 17.57 5.58 -11.55
CA GLY A 190 17.98 6.42 -12.68
C GLY A 190 18.11 7.92 -12.32
N SER A 191 18.57 8.72 -13.29
CA SER A 191 18.65 10.19 -13.20
C SER A 191 17.56 10.90 -13.98
N ARG A 192 16.80 10.19 -14.84
CA ARG A 192 15.77 10.78 -15.72
C ARG A 192 14.65 11.54 -14.98
N TRP A 193 14.51 11.38 -13.67
CA TRP A 193 13.50 12.11 -12.88
C TRP A 193 14.03 13.47 -12.41
N GLN A 194 15.36 13.66 -12.39
CA GLN A 194 16.01 14.91 -12.05
C GLN A 194 16.00 15.90 -13.24
N LEU A 195 16.03 15.38 -14.47
CA LEU A 195 16.11 16.17 -15.70
C LEU A 195 14.82 16.94 -16.07
N LYS A 196 13.69 16.66 -15.44
CA LYS A 196 12.39 17.31 -15.74
C LYS A 196 12.14 18.61 -14.95
N SER A 197 13.18 19.13 -14.33
CA SER A 197 13.15 20.37 -13.54
C SER A 197 13.76 21.58 -14.28
N ASN A 198 14.25 21.37 -15.50
CA ASN A 198 14.71 22.43 -16.39
C ASN A 198 13.69 22.69 -17.49
#